data_AF-A0A2G8JW05-F1
#
_entry.id   AF-A0A2G8JW05-F1
#
_cell.length_a   1.000
_cell.length_b   1.000
_cell.length_c   1.000
_cell.angle_alpha   90.00
_cell.angle_beta   90.00
_cell.angle_gamma   90.00
#
_symmetry.space_group_name_H-M   'P 1'
#
loop_
_entity.id
_entity.type
_entity.pdbx_description
1 polymer ?
#
loop_
_entity_poly.entity_id
_entity_poly.type
_entity_poly.pdbx_seq_one_letter_code
_entity_poly.pdbx_strand_id
1 'polypeptide(L)'
;MFRKPFHVKSNTNMRGSDRRHLKGRLSECFPVLTPEVMADILPNKMTVNVMKLTTHSGEDILVYLLESQPLFFECNERLYPTVYILWSLPDLVPSLSTWPPVFEKLAKGADLMLPGVVVPDNGLPEFVRNRPCAVNLEGNAAAMAVGSTSMASGDMTSCGMKGKGVLVKHCFGDHLWEAGDKSTPPHIPPGDLKSQESTESPEESLTDNLAEKEETGELKLDSLSLEKRVATQEEALENAEQLAKDAENGEEEEGEGDSLSPVEQMDALFYQCLLHSLKTKVKASDLPMTTIILYRTHMRSVCPPSMNLDVKKSSYKKLNKFLGYAESKGLIEVKETSRGVDSLVKFDRRHNEINNSPRFATDKE
;
A
#
# COMPACT_ATOMS: atom_id res chain seq x y z
N MET A 1 -11.09 -5.66 20.96
CA MET A 1 -12.09 -5.36 19.91
C MET A 1 -12.06 -6.39 18.79
N PHE A 2 -10.88 -6.67 18.19
CA PHE A 2 -10.72 -7.56 17.04
C PHE A 2 -10.35 -9.01 17.41
N ARG A 3 -10.63 -9.44 18.64
CA ARG A 3 -10.33 -10.82 19.08
C ARG A 3 -11.16 -11.87 18.35
N LYS A 4 -12.40 -11.51 17.99
CA LYS A 4 -13.29 -12.37 17.20
C LYS A 4 -13.28 -11.91 15.75
N PRO A 5 -13.60 -12.80 14.79
CA PRO A 5 -13.77 -12.41 13.41
C PRO A 5 -14.76 -11.25 13.29
N PHE A 6 -14.39 -10.24 12.50
CA PHE A 6 -15.25 -9.11 12.15
C PHE A 6 -15.79 -9.31 10.73
N HIS A 7 -16.90 -8.64 10.42
CA HIS A 7 -17.49 -8.65 9.09
C HIS A 7 -17.13 -7.37 8.35
N VAL A 8 -16.58 -7.50 7.14
CA VAL A 8 -16.27 -6.35 6.28
C VAL A 8 -17.53 -5.93 5.54
N LYS A 9 -18.04 -4.73 5.85
CA LYS A 9 -19.23 -4.15 5.19
C LYS A 9 -18.88 -3.57 3.82
N SER A 10 -17.77 -2.85 3.73
CA SER A 10 -17.30 -2.24 2.49
C SER A 10 -15.80 -1.98 2.56
N ASN A 11 -15.15 -1.98 1.41
CA ASN A 11 -13.77 -1.55 1.25
C ASN A 11 -13.70 -0.61 0.05
N THR A 12 -13.35 0.65 0.27
CA THR A 12 -13.43 1.69 -0.75
C THR A 12 -12.14 2.49 -0.80
N ASN A 13 -11.65 2.77 -2.01
CA ASN A 13 -10.49 3.64 -2.19
C ASN A 13 -10.84 5.07 -1.72
N MET A 14 -9.95 5.65 -0.93
CA MET A 14 -10.12 6.99 -0.37
C MET A 14 -9.88 8.05 -1.44
N ARG A 15 -10.80 9.02 -1.53
CA ARG A 15 -10.65 10.18 -2.42
C ARG A 15 -9.60 11.14 -1.88
N GLY A 16 -8.99 11.94 -2.76
CA GLY A 16 -7.97 12.93 -2.38
C GLY A 16 -8.47 13.97 -1.35
N SER A 17 -9.76 14.34 -1.40
CA SER A 17 -10.39 15.23 -0.41
C SER A 17 -10.39 14.62 0.99
N ASP A 18 -10.79 13.35 1.08
CA ASP A 18 -10.96 12.62 2.34
C ASP A 18 -9.60 12.30 2.94
N ARG A 19 -8.62 12.05 2.08
CA ARG A 19 -7.21 11.90 2.47
C ARG A 19 -6.66 13.17 3.10
N ARG A 20 -6.94 14.34 2.53
CA ARG A 20 -6.53 15.64 3.11
C ARG A 20 -7.20 15.86 4.46
N HIS A 21 -8.48 15.50 4.58
CA HIS A 21 -9.21 15.57 5.85
C HIS A 21 -8.61 14.63 6.90
N LEU A 22 -8.29 13.38 6.54
CA LEU A 22 -7.62 12.43 7.42
C LEU A 22 -6.26 12.94 7.89
N LYS A 23 -5.43 13.48 6.99
CA LYS A 23 -4.13 14.08 7.35
C LYS A 23 -4.31 15.22 8.36
N GLY A 24 -5.29 16.10 8.16
CA GLY A 24 -5.63 17.16 9.12
C GLY A 24 -6.00 16.59 10.51
N ARG A 25 -6.90 15.60 10.55
CA ARG A 25 -7.29 14.93 11.81
C ARG A 25 -6.13 14.24 12.51
N LEU A 26 -5.23 13.61 11.74
CA LEU A 26 -4.05 12.95 12.31
C LEU A 26 -3.08 13.96 12.92
N SER A 27 -2.81 15.09 12.26
CA SER A 27 -1.99 16.16 12.82
C SER A 27 -2.60 16.82 14.06
N GLU A 28 -3.93 16.94 14.13
CA GLU A 28 -4.62 17.41 15.33
C GLU A 28 -4.58 16.39 16.48
N CYS A 29 -4.73 15.11 16.18
CA CYS A 29 -4.76 14.05 17.19
C CYS A 29 -3.37 13.68 17.72
N PHE A 30 -2.37 13.72 16.85
CA PHE A 30 -1.00 13.28 17.09
C PHE A 30 -0.01 14.38 16.69
N PRO A 31 0.36 15.30 17.61
CA PRO A 31 1.25 16.42 17.32
C PRO A 31 2.65 16.02 16.85
N VAL A 32 3.07 14.79 17.13
CA VAL A 32 4.36 14.21 16.70
C VAL A 32 4.41 14.01 15.17
N LEU A 33 3.24 13.92 14.51
CA LEU A 33 3.17 13.78 13.06
C LEU A 33 3.37 15.13 12.35
N THR A 34 4.63 15.48 12.13
CA THR A 34 5.01 16.60 11.26
C THR A 34 4.59 16.34 9.82
N PRO A 35 4.47 17.37 8.96
CA PRO A 35 4.11 17.19 7.55
C PRO A 35 5.05 16.26 6.78
N GLU A 36 6.33 16.23 7.17
CA GLU A 36 7.37 15.36 6.60
C GLU A 36 7.10 13.89 6.95
N VAL A 37 6.99 13.57 8.24
CA VAL A 37 6.67 12.21 8.72
C VAL A 37 5.32 11.75 8.18
N MET A 38 4.34 12.64 8.05
CA MET A 38 3.04 12.34 7.42
C MET A 38 3.16 12.01 5.93
N ALA A 39 4.11 12.60 5.22
CA ALA A 39 4.39 12.28 3.83
C ALA A 39 5.01 10.89 3.70
N ASP A 40 5.80 10.45 4.67
CA ASP A 40 6.39 9.11 4.72
C ASP A 40 5.36 8.03 5.09
N ILE A 41 4.52 8.27 6.10
CA ILE A 41 3.49 7.31 6.53
C ILE A 41 2.34 7.23 5.52
N LEU A 42 1.96 8.37 4.92
CA LEU A 42 0.87 8.43 3.94
C LEU A 42 1.34 9.11 2.64
N PRO A 43 2.18 8.45 1.82
CA PRO A 43 2.72 9.01 0.58
C PRO A 43 1.65 9.23 -0.47
N ASN A 44 1.59 10.43 -1.06
CA ASN A 44 0.50 10.82 -1.98
C ASN A 44 0.34 9.88 -3.20
N LYS A 45 1.40 9.17 -3.58
CA LYS A 45 1.43 8.20 -4.69
C LYS A 45 0.77 6.86 -4.34
N MET A 46 0.74 6.49 -3.07
CA MET A 46 0.19 5.21 -2.61
C MET A 46 -1.33 5.31 -2.42
N THR A 47 -2.01 4.20 -2.67
CA THR A 47 -3.46 4.08 -2.52
C THR A 47 -3.81 3.86 -1.04
N VAL A 48 -4.74 4.68 -0.55
CA VAL A 48 -5.30 4.55 0.80
C VAL A 48 -6.72 4.04 0.67
N ASN A 49 -7.05 2.98 1.39
CA ASN A 49 -8.37 2.38 1.40
C ASN A 49 -9.04 2.60 2.76
N VAL A 50 -10.36 2.76 2.74
CA VAL A 50 -11.20 2.79 3.94
C VAL A 50 -12.01 1.51 3.97
N MET A 51 -11.69 0.65 4.92
CA MET A 51 -12.46 -0.56 5.20
C MET A 51 -13.44 -0.26 6.33
N LYS A 52 -14.73 -0.33 6.03
CA LYS A 52 -15.79 -0.29 7.04
C LYS A 52 -16.07 -1.70 7.50
N LEU A 53 -15.93 -1.95 8.78
CA LEU A 53 -16.15 -3.25 9.39
C LEU A 53 -17.12 -3.16 10.56
N THR A 54 -17.77 -4.28 10.83
CA THR A 54 -18.63 -4.46 12.00
C THR A 54 -18.04 -5.55 12.85
N THR A 55 -17.72 -5.20 14.09
CA THR A 55 -17.22 -6.14 15.09
C THR A 55 -18.31 -7.12 15.51
N HIS A 56 -17.92 -8.23 16.15
CA HIS A 56 -18.88 -9.16 16.75
C HIS A 56 -19.80 -8.49 17.79
N SER A 57 -19.35 -7.40 18.44
CA SER A 57 -20.18 -6.62 19.37
C SER A 57 -21.21 -5.71 18.67
N GLY A 58 -21.21 -5.66 17.34
CA GLY A 58 -22.11 -4.80 16.56
C GLY A 58 -21.61 -3.37 16.40
N GLU A 59 -20.38 -3.06 16.81
CA GLU A 59 -19.78 -1.73 16.63
C GLU A 59 -19.21 -1.59 15.22
N ASP A 60 -19.56 -0.49 14.56
CA ASP A 60 -19.02 -0.10 13.26
C ASP A 60 -17.71 0.65 13.45
N ILE A 61 -16.69 0.22 12.71
CA ILE A 61 -15.33 0.75 12.79
C ILE A 61 -14.87 1.06 11.37
N LEU A 62 -14.11 2.14 11.23
CA LEU A 62 -13.41 2.45 9.99
C LEU A 62 -11.93 2.12 10.17
N VAL A 63 -11.35 1.37 9.25
CA VAL A 63 -9.92 1.08 9.22
C VAL A 63 -9.33 1.72 7.97
N TYR A 64 -8.23 2.43 8.15
CA TYR A 64 -7.46 3.07 7.11
C TYR A 64 -6.28 2.18 6.75
N LEU A 65 -6.27 1.70 5.50
CA LEU A 65 -5.23 0.82 4.98
C LEU A 65 -4.40 1.55 3.94
N LEU A 66 -3.08 1.42 4.03
CA LEU A 66 -2.15 1.84 2.98
C LEU A 66 -1.67 0.59 2.26
N GLU A 67 -1.95 0.45 0.96
CA GLU A 67 -1.58 -0.75 0.19
C GLU A 67 -1.97 -2.08 0.86
N SER A 68 -3.16 -2.11 1.48
CA SER A 68 -3.68 -3.25 2.26
C SER A 68 -3.07 -3.44 3.66
N GLN A 69 -2.13 -2.60 4.09
CA GLN A 69 -1.62 -2.59 5.46
C GLN A 69 -2.47 -1.69 6.36
N PRO A 70 -3.09 -2.20 7.43
CA PRO A 70 -3.88 -1.36 8.33
C PRO A 70 -2.95 -0.47 9.15
N LEU A 71 -3.12 0.85 9.04
CA LEU A 71 -2.29 1.83 9.77
C LEU A 71 -3.05 2.44 10.95
N PHE A 72 -4.28 2.87 10.72
CA PHE A 72 -5.12 3.52 11.72
C PHE A 72 -6.52 2.92 11.69
N PHE A 73 -7.22 3.00 12.82
CA PHE A 73 -8.64 2.69 12.89
C PHE A 73 -9.38 3.73 13.72
N GLU A 74 -10.62 3.99 13.36
CA GLU A 74 -11.50 4.92 14.05
C GLU A 74 -12.58 4.15 14.81
N CYS A 75 -12.64 4.40 16.11
CA CYS A 75 -13.65 3.86 17.00
C CYS A 75 -14.19 5.00 17.87
N ASN A 76 -15.52 5.15 17.92
CA ASN A 76 -16.20 6.19 18.68
C ASN A 76 -15.64 7.60 18.37
N GLU A 77 -15.54 7.92 17.07
CA GLU A 77 -15.06 9.22 16.54
C GLU A 77 -13.60 9.55 16.86
N ARG A 78 -12.84 8.57 17.37
CA ARG A 78 -11.44 8.74 17.77
C ARG A 78 -10.52 7.82 16.97
N LEU A 79 -9.42 8.39 16.50
CA LEU A 79 -8.38 7.69 15.76
C LEU A 79 -7.44 6.97 16.71
N TYR A 80 -7.13 5.72 16.38
CA TYR A 80 -6.17 4.88 17.06
C TYR A 80 -5.15 4.36 16.05
N PRO A 81 -3.85 4.38 16.39
CA PRO A 81 -2.85 3.69 15.61
C PRO A 81 -2.99 2.17 15.76
N THR A 82 -2.56 1.43 14.75
CA THR A 82 -2.38 -0.02 14.83
C THR A 82 -1.02 -0.36 15.45
N VAL A 83 -0.79 -1.63 15.80
CA VAL A 83 0.55 -2.06 16.23
C VAL A 83 1.61 -1.84 15.15
N TYR A 84 1.24 -1.99 13.87
CA TYR A 84 2.16 -1.82 12.74
C TYR A 84 2.76 -0.42 12.67
N ILE A 85 1.93 0.63 12.73
CA ILE A 85 2.46 1.99 12.68
C ILE A 85 3.28 2.34 13.93
N LEU A 86 2.95 1.75 15.07
CA LEU A 86 3.70 1.93 16.32
C LEU A 86 5.04 1.19 16.33
N TRP A 87 5.24 0.20 15.47
CA TRP A 87 6.54 -0.43 15.29
C TRP A 87 7.49 0.44 14.47
N SER A 88 6.94 1.21 13.52
CA SER A 88 7.71 2.21 12.77
C SER A 88 7.90 3.50 13.57
N LEU A 89 6.88 3.92 14.33
CA LEU A 89 6.86 5.16 15.11
C LEU A 89 6.32 4.92 16.52
N PRO A 90 7.16 4.42 17.45
CA PRO A 90 6.76 4.15 18.82
C PRO A 90 6.27 5.39 19.58
N ASP A 91 6.81 6.56 19.24
CA ASP A 91 6.55 7.85 19.92
C ASP A 91 5.22 8.50 19.55
N LEU A 92 4.44 7.86 18.68
CA LEU A 92 3.17 8.40 18.21
C LEU A 92 2.14 8.56 19.33
N VAL A 93 2.17 7.68 20.32
CA VAL A 93 1.31 7.69 21.51
C VAL A 93 2.11 7.29 22.75
N PRO A 94 1.75 7.78 23.94
CA PRO A 94 2.43 7.36 25.16
C PRO A 94 2.20 5.87 25.41
N SER A 95 3.23 5.20 25.94
CA SER A 95 3.27 3.75 26.12
C SER A 95 3.33 3.35 27.60
N LEU A 96 2.71 2.22 27.94
CA LEU A 96 2.81 1.57 29.25
C LEU A 96 3.46 0.21 29.11
N SER A 97 4.44 -0.07 29.95
CA SER A 97 5.09 -1.37 30.01
C SER A 97 4.33 -2.34 30.91
N THR A 98 4.26 -3.60 30.51
CA THR A 98 3.65 -4.69 31.29
C THR A 98 4.50 -5.95 31.23
N TRP A 99 4.25 -6.86 32.16
CA TRP A 99 4.94 -8.14 32.23
C TRP A 99 4.45 -9.13 31.14
N PRO A 100 5.33 -9.98 30.57
CA PRO A 100 4.92 -10.97 29.56
C PRO A 100 3.71 -11.85 29.94
N PRO A 101 3.55 -12.35 31.20
CA PRO A 101 2.38 -13.14 31.58
C PRO A 101 1.05 -12.36 31.56
N VAL A 102 1.11 -11.02 31.65
CA VAL A 102 -0.08 -10.16 31.54
C VAL A 102 -0.52 -10.11 30.08
N PHE A 103 0.40 -10.07 29.13
CA PHE A 103 0.07 -10.03 27.71
C PHE A 103 -0.71 -11.26 27.24
N GLU A 104 -0.45 -12.46 27.78
CA GLU A 104 -1.26 -13.64 27.49
C GLU A 104 -2.75 -13.44 27.80
N LYS A 105 -3.06 -12.62 28.81
CA LYS A 105 -4.44 -12.25 29.17
C LYS A 105 -4.98 -11.16 28.24
N LEU A 106 -4.14 -10.19 27.86
CA LEU A 106 -4.52 -9.14 26.91
C LEU A 106 -4.83 -9.73 25.52
N ALA A 107 -4.01 -10.67 25.04
CA ALA A 107 -4.24 -11.41 23.80
C ALA A 107 -5.57 -12.19 23.83
N LYS A 108 -5.99 -12.66 25.01
CA LYS A 108 -7.31 -13.28 25.24
C LYS A 108 -8.46 -12.27 25.32
N GLY A 109 -8.19 -10.97 25.14
CA GLY A 109 -9.17 -9.88 25.10
C GLY A 109 -9.46 -9.23 26.45
N ALA A 110 -8.59 -9.41 27.46
CA ALA A 110 -8.71 -8.70 28.73
C ALA A 110 -8.20 -7.26 28.64
N ASP A 111 -8.70 -6.40 29.52
CA ASP A 111 -8.16 -5.06 29.74
C ASP A 111 -6.87 -5.12 30.56
N LEU A 112 -6.00 -4.11 30.41
CA LEU A 112 -4.81 -3.97 31.25
C LEU A 112 -5.21 -3.40 32.60
N MET A 113 -5.01 -4.20 33.64
CA MET A 113 -5.18 -3.78 35.03
C MET A 113 -3.91 -3.10 35.52
N LEU A 114 -4.05 -2.01 36.29
CA LEU A 114 -2.92 -1.23 36.81
C LEU A 114 -1.89 -2.07 37.62
N PRO A 115 -2.25 -3.12 38.38
CA PRO A 115 -1.24 -3.95 39.06
C PRO A 115 -0.31 -4.72 38.12
N GLY A 116 -0.68 -4.86 36.84
CA GLY A 116 0.16 -5.51 35.82
C GLY A 116 1.10 -4.54 35.11
N VAL A 117 1.01 -3.24 35.38
CA VAL A 117 1.86 -2.22 34.78
C VAL A 117 3.21 -2.19 35.49
N VAL A 118 4.28 -2.20 34.72
CA VAL A 118 5.64 -1.94 35.20
C VAL A 118 5.77 -0.42 35.33
N VAL A 119 6.01 0.06 36.55
CA VAL A 119 6.22 1.47 36.82
C VAL A 119 7.72 1.75 36.72
N PRO A 120 8.17 2.58 35.76
CA PRO A 120 9.57 2.98 35.66
C PRO A 120 10.03 3.77 36.89
N ASP A 121 11.34 3.78 37.18
CA ASP A 121 11.92 4.53 38.30
C ASP A 121 11.68 6.05 38.20
N ASN A 122 11.54 6.57 36.98
CA ASN A 122 11.23 7.97 36.69
C ASN A 122 9.71 8.29 36.72
N GLY A 123 8.88 7.32 37.07
CA GLY A 123 7.43 7.46 37.16
C GLY A 123 6.68 7.14 35.87
N LEU A 124 5.35 7.18 35.93
CA LEU A 124 4.51 6.95 34.76
C LEU A 124 4.55 8.18 33.82
N PRO A 125 4.55 7.97 32.49
CA PRO A 125 4.29 9.03 31.53
C PRO A 125 3.00 9.79 31.83
N GLU A 126 2.86 11.00 31.29
CA GLU A 126 1.63 11.77 31.44
C GLU A 126 0.52 11.21 30.53
N PHE A 127 -0.52 10.68 31.16
CA PHE A 127 -1.72 10.13 30.53
C PHE A 127 -2.92 10.98 30.90
N VAL A 128 -3.71 11.29 29.87
CA VAL A 128 -5.04 11.87 30.02
C VAL A 128 -6.06 10.77 29.80
N ARG A 129 -7.15 10.76 30.59
CA ARG A 129 -8.25 9.80 30.47
C ARG A 129 -8.83 9.78 29.04
N ASN A 130 -9.21 8.59 28.57
CA ASN A 130 -9.82 8.35 27.25
C ASN A 130 -8.96 8.79 26.06
N ARG A 131 -7.63 8.79 26.20
CA ARG A 131 -6.69 9.02 25.09
C ARG A 131 -6.09 7.68 24.61
N PRO A 132 -5.71 7.58 23.32
CA PRO A 132 -4.96 6.44 22.81
C PRO A 132 -3.64 6.28 23.57
N CYS A 133 -3.30 5.03 23.86
CA CYS A 133 -2.02 4.64 24.45
C CYS A 133 -1.59 3.28 23.90
N ALA A 134 -0.28 3.06 23.87
CA ALA A 134 0.31 1.78 23.54
C ALA A 134 0.60 0.99 24.81
N VAL A 135 0.63 -0.33 24.68
CA VAL A 135 1.10 -1.25 25.72
C VAL A 135 2.23 -2.05 25.13
N ASN A 136 3.40 -1.98 25.74
CA ASN A 136 4.58 -2.74 25.35
C ASN A 136 4.99 -3.70 26.49
N LEU A 137 5.98 -4.55 26.21
CA LEU A 137 6.47 -5.51 27.18
C LEU A 137 7.74 -4.98 27.84
N GLU A 138 7.95 -5.36 29.09
CA GLU A 138 9.25 -5.14 29.72
C GLU A 138 10.37 -5.79 28.89
N GLY A 139 11.39 -4.99 28.56
CA GLY A 139 12.50 -5.41 27.71
C GLY A 139 12.32 -5.13 26.21
N ASN A 140 11.13 -4.73 25.73
CA ASN A 140 10.93 -4.34 24.33
C ASN A 140 9.93 -3.18 24.20
N ALA A 141 10.37 -2.06 23.63
CA ALA A 141 9.54 -0.88 23.43
C ALA A 141 8.47 -1.05 22.32
N ALA A 142 8.55 -2.10 21.49
CA ALA A 142 7.57 -2.37 20.46
C ALA A 142 6.16 -2.56 21.04
N ALA A 143 5.19 -1.88 20.46
CA ALA A 143 3.80 -1.95 20.91
C ALA A 143 3.20 -3.34 20.66
N MET A 144 2.71 -3.98 21.72
CA MET A 144 2.03 -5.27 21.65
C MET A 144 0.51 -5.13 21.67
N ALA A 145 0.00 -4.04 22.23
CA ALA A 145 -1.41 -3.70 22.19
C ALA A 145 -1.63 -2.18 22.14
N VAL A 146 -2.82 -1.79 21.69
CA VAL A 146 -3.29 -0.41 21.64
C VAL A 146 -4.64 -0.32 22.32
N GLY A 147 -4.82 0.70 23.13
CA GLY A 147 -6.05 0.92 23.86
C GLY A 147 -6.30 2.37 24.23
N SER A 148 -7.34 2.57 25.03
CA SER A 148 -7.66 3.87 25.62
C SER A 148 -7.44 3.84 27.13
N THR A 149 -6.79 4.87 27.66
CA THR A 149 -6.59 5.04 29.10
C THR A 149 -7.94 5.19 29.83
N SER A 150 -8.12 4.50 30.95
CA SER A 150 -9.33 4.62 31.79
C SER A 150 -9.21 5.72 32.84
N MET A 151 -8.00 6.15 33.17
CA MET A 151 -7.66 7.10 34.23
C MET A 151 -6.53 8.02 33.76
N ALA A 152 -6.35 9.16 34.42
CA ALA A 152 -5.17 10.01 34.23
C ALA A 152 -4.00 9.50 35.11
N SER A 153 -2.75 9.86 34.81
CA SER A 153 -1.59 9.37 35.57
C SER A 153 -1.67 9.70 37.07
N GLY A 154 -2.14 10.91 37.41
CA GLY A 154 -2.34 11.31 38.81
C GLY A 154 -3.34 10.40 39.53
N ASP A 155 -4.44 10.02 38.86
CA ASP A 155 -5.45 9.11 39.40
C ASP A 155 -4.89 7.69 39.55
N MET A 156 -4.10 7.22 38.58
CA MET A 156 -3.47 5.88 38.60
C MET A 156 -2.52 5.73 39.80
N THR A 157 -1.73 6.75 40.08
CA THR A 157 -0.84 6.77 41.23
C THR A 157 -1.63 6.93 42.54
N SER A 158 -2.65 7.79 42.56
CA SER A 158 -3.47 8.05 43.76
C SER A 158 -4.29 6.83 44.20
N CYS A 159 -4.73 5.99 43.25
CA CYS A 159 -5.43 4.75 43.57
C CYS A 159 -4.48 3.59 43.94
N GLY A 160 -3.16 3.86 44.02
CA GLY A 160 -2.14 2.87 44.34
C GLY A 160 -2.05 1.77 43.28
N MET A 161 -2.16 2.14 42.01
CA MET A 161 -2.11 1.21 40.87
C MET A 161 -3.18 0.10 40.94
N LYS A 162 -4.40 0.43 41.37
CA LYS A 162 -5.52 -0.52 41.45
C LYS A 162 -6.62 -0.19 40.46
N GLY A 163 -7.18 -1.22 39.83
CA GLY A 163 -8.28 -1.11 38.88
C GLY A 163 -7.84 -1.18 37.43
N LYS A 164 -8.72 -0.75 36.52
CA LYS A 164 -8.48 -0.77 35.08
C LYS A 164 -7.59 0.40 34.67
N GLY A 165 -6.47 0.11 34.02
CA GLY A 165 -5.56 1.12 33.49
C GLY A 165 -5.88 1.45 32.04
N VAL A 166 -5.90 0.43 31.17
CA VAL A 166 -6.12 0.60 29.73
C VAL A 166 -7.19 -0.36 29.24
N LEU A 167 -8.17 0.19 28.53
CA LEU A 167 -9.18 -0.57 27.80
C LEU A 167 -8.58 -1.00 26.46
N VAL A 168 -8.28 -2.28 26.30
CA VAL A 168 -7.55 -2.78 25.13
C VAL A 168 -8.49 -2.86 23.93
N LYS A 169 -8.10 -2.20 22.83
CA LYS A 169 -8.87 -2.18 21.58
C LYS A 169 -8.28 -3.17 20.59
N HIS A 170 -6.98 -3.08 20.33
CA HIS A 170 -6.27 -3.87 19.34
C HIS A 170 -5.02 -4.50 19.95
N CYS A 171 -4.64 -5.71 19.54
CA CYS A 171 -3.42 -6.37 19.98
C CYS A 171 -2.75 -7.17 18.86
N PHE A 172 -1.45 -7.43 19.04
CA PHE A 172 -0.70 -8.37 18.23
C PHE A 172 -1.36 -9.75 18.29
N GLY A 173 -1.54 -10.36 17.11
CA GLY A 173 -2.22 -11.66 16.96
C GLY A 173 -3.75 -11.61 16.92
N ASP A 174 -4.37 -10.42 16.89
CA ASP A 174 -5.82 -10.31 16.67
C ASP A 174 -6.19 -10.29 15.18
N HIS A 175 -7.48 -10.33 14.86
CA HIS A 175 -7.94 -10.42 13.47
C HIS A 175 -7.64 -9.16 12.65
N LEU A 176 -7.39 -8.01 13.29
CA LEU A 176 -6.99 -6.80 12.58
C LEU A 176 -5.49 -6.87 12.24
N TRP A 177 -4.67 -7.40 13.14
CA TRP A 177 -3.28 -7.74 12.84
C TRP A 177 -3.22 -8.79 11.72
N GLU A 178 -4.00 -9.87 11.80
CA GLU A 178 -4.05 -10.92 10.77
C GLU A 178 -4.47 -10.42 9.38
N ALA A 179 -5.19 -9.29 9.32
CA ALA A 179 -5.61 -8.65 8.07
C ALA A 179 -4.48 -7.86 7.38
N GLY A 180 -3.39 -7.56 8.09
CA GLY A 180 -2.19 -6.96 7.53
C GLY A 180 -1.19 -7.98 7.00
N ASP A 181 0.07 -7.58 6.93
CA ASP A 181 1.21 -8.38 6.48
C ASP A 181 1.65 -9.48 7.46
N LYS A 182 1.09 -9.52 8.67
CA LYS A 182 1.41 -10.47 9.74
C LYS A 182 2.88 -10.41 10.16
N SER A 183 3.49 -9.23 10.03
CA SER A 183 4.84 -9.00 10.53
C SER A 183 4.91 -9.20 12.05
N THR A 184 6.09 -9.59 12.53
CA THR A 184 6.37 -9.79 13.94
C THR A 184 6.89 -8.49 14.57
N PRO A 185 6.64 -8.26 15.87
CA PRO A 185 7.13 -7.07 16.54
C PRO A 185 8.67 -7.00 16.48
N PRO A 186 9.25 -5.86 16.07
CA PRO A 186 10.69 -5.66 16.09
C PRO A 186 11.21 -5.64 17.53
N HIS A 187 12.50 -5.91 17.71
CA HIS A 187 13.16 -5.72 19.01
C HIS A 187 13.67 -4.29 19.12
N ILE A 188 12.98 -3.47 19.93
CA ILE A 188 13.35 -2.07 20.18
C ILE A 188 13.82 -2.00 21.64
N PRO A 189 15.11 -1.78 21.92
CA PRO A 189 15.62 -1.73 23.29
C PRO A 189 14.97 -0.56 24.06
N PRO A 190 14.61 -0.76 25.34
CA PRO A 190 14.08 0.31 26.18
C PRO A 190 15.19 1.35 26.46
N GLY A 191 15.23 2.44 25.70
CA GLY A 191 16.21 3.52 25.92
C GLY A 191 16.65 4.30 24.68
N ASP A 192 16.50 3.74 23.47
CA ASP A 192 16.87 4.43 22.21
C ASP A 192 15.79 5.40 21.72
N LEU A 193 15.40 6.30 22.61
CA LEU A 193 14.61 7.48 22.30
C LEU A 193 15.55 8.65 22.00
N LYS A 194 16.26 8.56 20.87
CA LYS A 194 16.82 9.66 20.06
C LYS A 194 17.65 9.12 18.88
N SER A 195 17.59 9.85 17.77
CA SER A 195 18.35 9.75 16.51
C SER A 195 17.97 8.60 15.55
N GLN A 196 17.10 8.92 14.60
CA GLN A 196 17.24 8.41 13.24
C GLN A 196 18.53 8.99 12.66
N GLU A 197 19.58 8.18 12.56
CA GLU A 197 20.53 8.28 11.45
C GLU A 197 20.52 6.93 10.73
N SER A 198 20.19 7.00 9.46
CA SER A 198 20.47 6.00 8.45
C SER A 198 21.88 5.44 8.60
N THR A 199 22.03 4.12 8.67
CA THR A 199 23.24 3.47 8.15
C THR A 199 22.92 2.05 7.67
N GLU A 200 23.50 1.78 6.52
CA GLU A 200 23.44 0.58 5.71
C GLU A 200 23.97 -0.67 6.44
N SER A 201 23.50 -1.83 5.99
CA SER A 201 24.23 -3.10 6.12
C SER A 201 25.63 -3.00 5.51
N PRO A 202 26.62 -3.76 6.00
CA PRO A 202 26.90 -5.05 5.32
C PRO A 202 27.35 -6.20 6.25
N GLU A 203 27.02 -7.42 5.79
CA GLU A 203 27.79 -8.71 5.76
C GLU A 203 28.93 -8.94 6.80
N GLU A 204 29.21 -10.10 7.39
CA GLU A 204 29.11 -11.52 7.01
C GLU A 204 29.56 -12.34 8.26
N SER A 205 28.98 -13.52 8.58
CA SER A 205 29.63 -14.87 8.54
C SER A 205 29.39 -15.62 9.87
N LEU A 206 29.32 -16.95 10.02
CA LEU A 206 29.12 -18.15 9.19
C LEU A 206 28.88 -19.33 10.18
N THR A 207 28.43 -20.47 9.64
CA THR A 207 28.46 -21.87 10.19
C THR A 207 27.29 -22.28 11.12
N ASP A 208 26.66 -23.46 11.04
CA ASP A 208 26.73 -24.60 10.09
C ASP A 208 25.50 -25.53 10.25
N ASN A 209 25.05 -26.09 9.12
CA ASN A 209 24.42 -27.39 8.82
C ASN A 209 23.42 -28.14 9.75
N LEU A 210 22.27 -28.56 9.18
CA LEU A 210 21.91 -29.99 8.96
C LEU A 210 20.59 -30.19 8.15
N ALA A 211 20.76 -30.62 6.89
CA ALA A 211 20.07 -31.67 6.08
C ALA A 211 18.53 -31.86 6.02
N GLU A 212 18.02 -31.62 4.79
CA GLU A 212 17.21 -32.48 3.88
C GLU A 212 15.93 -33.21 4.32
N LYS A 213 14.83 -32.96 3.56
CA LYS A 213 14.19 -33.98 2.70
C LYS A 213 13.20 -33.38 1.70
N GLU A 214 13.47 -33.62 0.41
CA GLU A 214 12.50 -33.55 -0.68
C GLU A 214 11.51 -34.72 -0.60
N GLU A 215 10.25 -34.50 -0.99
CA GLU A 215 9.51 -35.50 -1.76
C GLU A 215 8.46 -34.85 -2.67
N THR A 216 8.57 -35.17 -3.95
CA THR A 216 7.72 -34.84 -5.08
C THR A 216 6.36 -35.55 -5.03
N GLY A 217 5.31 -34.89 -5.53
CA GLY A 217 4.04 -35.55 -5.85
C GLY A 217 3.16 -34.67 -6.75
N GLU A 218 3.14 -34.98 -8.05
CA GLU A 218 2.14 -34.48 -9.01
C GLU A 218 0.72 -34.90 -8.60
N LEU A 219 -0.30 -34.09 -8.90
CA LEU A 219 -1.46 -34.49 -9.73
C LEU A 219 -2.39 -33.30 -10.05
N LYS A 220 -3.00 -33.43 -11.23
CA LYS A 220 -3.78 -32.52 -12.09
C LYS A 220 -5.12 -31.95 -11.56
N LEU A 221 -5.47 -30.80 -12.16
CA LEU A 221 -6.79 -30.33 -12.64
C LEU A 221 -7.84 -29.85 -11.61
N ASP A 222 -8.12 -28.53 -11.62
CA ASP A 222 -9.48 -28.06 -11.90
C ASP A 222 -9.51 -26.61 -12.42
N SER A 223 -9.92 -26.50 -13.68
CA SER A 223 -10.05 -25.29 -14.47
C SER A 223 -11.49 -24.78 -14.40
N LEU A 224 -11.82 -23.82 -13.52
CA LEU A 224 -13.16 -23.19 -13.52
C LEU A 224 -13.31 -21.91 -12.69
N SER A 225 -12.27 -21.07 -12.59
CA SER A 225 -12.38 -19.82 -11.79
C SER A 225 -11.73 -18.57 -12.38
N LEU A 226 -11.22 -18.61 -13.62
CA LEU A 226 -10.59 -17.46 -14.27
C LEU A 226 -11.57 -16.37 -14.76
N GLU A 227 -12.85 -16.66 -14.91
CA GLU A 227 -13.79 -15.71 -15.56
C GLU A 227 -14.38 -14.67 -14.60
N LYS A 228 -14.25 -14.83 -13.28
CA LYS A 228 -14.77 -13.87 -12.28
C LYS A 228 -13.76 -12.83 -11.80
N ARG A 229 -12.48 -12.96 -12.18
CA ARG A 229 -11.39 -12.06 -11.73
C ARG A 229 -11.15 -10.86 -12.66
N VAL A 230 -11.71 -10.88 -13.87
CA VAL A 230 -11.46 -9.84 -14.88
C VAL A 230 -12.32 -8.59 -14.64
N ALA A 231 -13.57 -8.76 -14.18
CA ALA A 231 -14.49 -7.65 -13.97
C ALA A 231 -14.12 -6.71 -12.79
N THR A 232 -13.31 -7.17 -11.83
CA THR A 232 -12.91 -6.36 -10.66
C THR A 232 -11.65 -5.52 -10.87
N GLN A 233 -10.96 -5.68 -12.01
CA GLN A 233 -9.74 -4.92 -12.33
C GLN A 233 -9.99 -3.70 -13.22
N GLU A 234 -11.16 -3.59 -13.84
CA GLU A 234 -11.49 -2.48 -14.76
C GLU A 234 -11.74 -1.16 -14.02
N GLU A 235 -12.37 -1.19 -12.84
CA GLU A 235 -12.64 0.02 -12.05
C GLU A 235 -11.39 0.56 -11.31
N ALA A 236 -10.31 -0.22 -11.23
CA ALA A 236 -9.09 0.14 -10.51
C ALA A 236 -8.11 1.01 -11.33
N LEU A 237 -8.34 1.19 -12.64
CA LEU A 237 -7.35 1.81 -13.52
C LEU A 237 -7.60 3.28 -13.87
N GLU A 238 -8.81 3.81 -13.69
CA GLU A 238 -9.08 5.23 -13.99
C GLU A 238 -8.46 6.20 -12.96
N ASN A 239 -8.01 5.71 -11.80
CA ASN A 239 -7.42 6.56 -10.75
C ASN A 239 -5.88 6.60 -10.74
N ALA A 240 -5.19 5.95 -11.66
CA ALA A 240 -3.72 5.84 -11.65
C ALA A 240 -2.98 6.93 -12.47
N GLU A 241 -3.69 7.90 -13.06
CA GLU A 241 -3.09 8.85 -14.00
C GLU A 241 -3.02 10.32 -13.51
N GLN A 242 -3.20 10.60 -12.23
CA GLN A 242 -3.00 11.94 -11.69
C GLN A 242 -1.90 11.93 -10.62
N LEU A 243 -0.64 12.19 -11.00
CA LEU A 243 0.44 12.80 -10.18
C LEU A 243 1.84 12.55 -10.80
N ALA A 244 2.30 13.48 -11.64
CA ALA A 244 3.72 13.73 -11.85
C ALA A 244 3.92 15.22 -12.21
N LYS A 245 3.99 16.01 -11.14
CA LYS A 245 4.50 17.39 -10.98
C LYS A 245 5.01 17.37 -9.54
N ASP A 246 6.22 17.75 -9.16
CA ASP A 246 7.32 18.51 -9.77
C ASP A 246 8.65 18.11 -9.08
N ALA A 247 9.74 18.73 -9.57
CA ALA A 247 11.14 18.79 -9.11
C ALA A 247 12.10 17.97 -10.00
N GLU A 248 13.13 18.53 -10.64
CA GLU A 248 13.76 19.85 -10.48
C GLU A 248 14.61 20.24 -11.71
N ASN A 249 15.20 21.42 -11.60
CA ASN A 249 15.78 22.34 -12.59
C ASN A 249 17.24 22.00 -13.01
N GLY A 250 17.69 22.53 -14.16
CA GLY A 250 19.10 22.60 -14.64
C GLY A 250 19.49 21.44 -15.57
N GLU A 251 20.15 21.60 -16.71
CA GLU A 251 20.93 22.68 -17.30
C GLU A 251 20.73 22.69 -18.82
N GLU A 252 20.88 23.87 -19.43
CA GLU A 252 20.97 24.05 -20.87
C GLU A 252 22.35 23.57 -21.35
N GLU A 253 22.39 22.56 -22.22
CA GLU A 253 23.52 22.36 -23.13
C GLU A 253 23.01 22.29 -24.57
N GLU A 254 23.48 23.26 -25.36
CA GLU A 254 23.30 23.32 -26.81
C GLU A 254 24.04 22.17 -27.49
N GLY A 255 23.35 21.46 -28.38
CA GLY A 255 23.94 20.48 -29.29
C GLY A 255 23.09 20.36 -30.55
N GLU A 256 23.62 20.87 -31.67
CA GLU A 256 23.00 20.86 -33.00
C GLU A 256 22.64 19.45 -33.48
N GLY A 257 21.38 19.25 -33.92
CA GLY A 257 20.96 18.02 -34.59
C GLY A 257 19.45 17.81 -34.63
N ASP A 258 18.75 18.56 -35.50
CA ASP A 258 17.39 18.27 -36.05
C ASP A 258 16.36 17.67 -35.06
N SER A 259 16.26 18.22 -33.85
CA SER A 259 15.56 17.58 -32.74
C SER A 259 14.04 17.82 -32.80
N LEU A 260 13.30 16.75 -33.12
CA LEU A 260 11.86 16.62 -32.88
C LEU A 260 11.53 17.09 -31.45
N SER A 261 10.39 17.77 -31.27
CA SER A 261 9.99 18.20 -29.93
C SER A 261 9.82 17.01 -28.98
N PRO A 262 10.00 17.17 -27.65
CA PRO A 262 9.86 16.07 -26.70
C PRO A 262 8.51 15.33 -26.79
N VAL A 263 7.45 16.04 -27.21
CA VAL A 263 6.11 15.47 -27.42
C VAL A 263 6.08 14.60 -28.68
N GLU A 264 6.69 15.05 -29.78
CA GLU A 264 6.77 14.29 -31.03
C GLU A 264 7.65 13.05 -30.90
N GLN A 265 8.73 13.12 -30.11
CA GLN A 265 9.55 11.95 -29.78
C GLN A 265 8.73 10.89 -29.03
N MET A 266 7.90 11.31 -28.07
CA MET A 266 7.01 10.41 -27.35
C MET A 266 5.91 9.84 -28.24
N ASP A 267 5.32 10.63 -29.12
CA ASP A 267 4.32 10.15 -30.08
C ASP A 267 4.90 9.09 -31.02
N ALA A 268 6.11 9.33 -31.55
CA ALA A 268 6.84 8.39 -32.38
C ALA A 268 7.13 7.08 -31.62
N LEU A 269 7.55 7.16 -30.35
CA LEU A 269 7.79 6.00 -29.50
C LEU A 269 6.50 5.20 -29.25
N PHE A 270 5.39 5.88 -28.93
CA PHE A 270 4.07 5.26 -28.76
C PHE A 270 3.63 4.50 -30.01
N TYR A 271 3.79 5.15 -31.16
CA TYR A 271 3.44 4.57 -32.45
C TYR A 271 4.30 3.35 -32.77
N GLN A 272 5.62 3.44 -32.59
CA GLN A 272 6.55 2.33 -32.81
C GLN A 272 6.28 1.14 -31.88
N CYS A 273 6.03 1.39 -30.59
CA CYS A 273 5.69 0.33 -29.63
C CYS A 273 4.39 -0.38 -30.02
N LEU A 274 3.37 0.35 -30.48
CA LEU A 274 2.14 -0.24 -30.98
C LEU A 274 2.41 -1.14 -32.19
N LEU A 275 3.07 -0.61 -33.24
CA LEU A 275 3.36 -1.37 -34.46
C LEU A 275 4.17 -2.63 -34.17
N HIS A 276 5.20 -2.54 -33.34
CA HIS A 276 6.03 -3.68 -32.99
C HIS A 276 5.27 -4.69 -32.14
N SER A 277 4.45 -4.26 -31.18
CA SER A 277 3.62 -5.16 -30.38
C SER A 277 2.62 -5.95 -31.24
N LEU A 278 1.99 -5.31 -32.23
CA LEU A 278 1.09 -5.94 -33.20
C LEU A 278 1.83 -6.94 -34.13
N LYS A 279 3.12 -6.70 -34.38
CA LYS A 279 3.98 -7.56 -35.21
C LYS A 279 4.48 -8.80 -34.47
N THR A 280 4.90 -8.67 -33.21
CA THR A 280 5.65 -9.74 -32.51
C THR A 280 4.89 -10.38 -31.35
N LYS A 281 4.07 -9.62 -30.61
CA LYS A 281 3.46 -10.09 -29.35
C LYS A 281 1.97 -10.40 -29.45
N VAL A 282 1.21 -9.63 -30.23
CA VAL A 282 -0.25 -9.82 -30.35
C VAL A 282 -0.57 -10.94 -31.33
N LYS A 283 -1.37 -11.92 -30.90
CA LYS A 283 -1.90 -13.00 -31.73
C LYS A 283 -3.40 -12.84 -31.94
N ALA A 284 -3.92 -13.43 -33.02
CA ALA A 284 -5.37 -13.46 -33.27
C ALA A 284 -6.14 -14.26 -32.20
N SER A 285 -5.48 -15.21 -31.53
CA SER A 285 -6.03 -15.94 -30.38
C SER A 285 -6.28 -15.07 -29.15
N ASP A 286 -5.63 -13.91 -29.09
CA ASP A 286 -5.67 -13.03 -27.92
C ASP A 286 -6.81 -12.01 -28.03
N LEU A 287 -7.56 -12.03 -29.15
CA LEU A 287 -8.69 -11.13 -29.40
C LEU A 287 -10.03 -11.80 -29.00
N PRO A 288 -10.99 -11.04 -28.44
CA PRO A 288 -10.89 -9.63 -28.07
C PRO A 288 -10.08 -9.42 -26.79
N MET A 289 -9.25 -8.36 -26.74
CA MET A 289 -8.51 -7.96 -25.53
C MET A 289 -8.86 -6.53 -25.14
N THR A 290 -8.86 -6.22 -23.85
CA THR A 290 -9.07 -4.84 -23.40
C THR A 290 -7.90 -3.94 -23.79
N THR A 291 -8.17 -2.66 -24.07
CA THR A 291 -7.15 -1.66 -24.43
C THR A 291 -6.06 -1.50 -23.37
N ILE A 292 -6.40 -1.75 -22.10
CA ILE A 292 -5.47 -1.76 -20.97
C ILE A 292 -4.46 -2.91 -21.07
N ILE A 293 -4.91 -4.12 -21.43
CA ILE A 293 -4.03 -5.29 -21.59
C ILE A 293 -3.09 -5.08 -22.79
N LEU A 294 -3.62 -4.55 -23.89
CA LEU A 294 -2.80 -4.15 -25.05
C LEU A 294 -1.66 -3.21 -24.63
N TYR A 295 -1.96 -2.18 -23.85
CA TYR A 295 -0.97 -1.21 -23.39
C TYR A 295 0.04 -1.81 -22.39
N ARG A 296 -0.43 -2.43 -21.31
CA ARG A 296 0.44 -2.88 -20.20
C ARG A 296 1.24 -4.13 -20.53
N THR A 297 0.68 -5.06 -21.28
CA THR A 297 1.30 -6.37 -21.54
C THR A 297 2.02 -6.37 -22.88
N HIS A 298 1.40 -5.84 -23.93
CA HIS A 298 1.97 -5.94 -25.28
C HIS A 298 2.82 -4.73 -25.67
N MET A 299 2.37 -3.50 -25.44
CA MET A 299 3.14 -2.30 -25.82
C MET A 299 4.32 -2.04 -24.89
N ARG A 300 4.15 -2.18 -23.57
CA ARG A 300 5.25 -1.97 -22.62
C ARG A 300 6.35 -3.04 -22.70
N SER A 301 6.01 -4.29 -22.99
CA SER A 301 7.02 -5.37 -23.09
C SER A 301 7.96 -5.20 -24.29
N VAL A 302 7.59 -4.32 -25.21
CA VAL A 302 8.32 -4.01 -26.45
C VAL A 302 9.06 -2.67 -26.34
N CYS A 303 8.72 -1.85 -25.35
CA CYS A 303 9.37 -0.57 -25.12
C CYS A 303 10.82 -0.80 -24.62
N PRO A 304 11.82 -0.10 -25.16
CA PRO A 304 13.20 -0.19 -24.67
C PRO A 304 13.28 0.07 -23.16
N PRO A 305 14.10 -0.68 -22.40
CA PRO A 305 14.23 -0.50 -20.94
C PRO A 305 14.68 0.91 -20.52
N SER A 306 15.38 1.62 -21.41
CA SER A 306 15.83 3.00 -21.21
C SER A 306 14.73 4.05 -21.40
N MET A 307 13.57 3.67 -21.93
CA MET A 307 12.47 4.59 -22.25
C MET A 307 11.18 4.16 -21.56
N ASN A 308 10.47 5.11 -20.97
CA ASN A 308 9.18 4.86 -20.33
C ASN A 308 8.03 5.31 -21.23
N LEU A 309 7.13 4.38 -21.52
CA LEU A 309 5.90 4.66 -22.27
C LEU A 309 4.90 5.37 -21.36
N ASP A 310 4.75 6.68 -21.50
CA ASP A 310 3.80 7.52 -20.74
C ASP A 310 2.87 8.33 -21.66
N VAL A 311 1.58 7.99 -21.66
CA VAL A 311 0.58 8.56 -22.57
C VAL A 311 0.34 10.04 -22.29
N LYS A 312 0.64 10.52 -21.08
CA LYS A 312 0.49 11.94 -20.73
C LYS A 312 1.58 12.83 -21.30
N LYS A 313 2.73 12.25 -21.66
CA LYS A 313 3.81 12.96 -22.36
C LYS A 313 3.62 12.97 -23.88
N SER A 314 2.65 12.23 -24.39
CA SER A 314 2.22 12.22 -25.80
C SER A 314 1.26 13.38 -26.10
N SER A 315 1.10 13.74 -27.38
CA SER A 315 0.10 14.73 -27.84
C SER A 315 -1.34 14.25 -27.63
N TYR A 316 -1.53 12.94 -27.47
CA TYR A 316 -2.84 12.32 -27.29
C TYR A 316 -3.38 12.51 -25.87
N LYS A 317 -2.52 12.61 -24.84
CA LYS A 317 -2.85 12.79 -23.41
C LYS A 317 -3.73 11.70 -22.78
N LYS A 318 -4.38 10.85 -23.58
CA LYS A 318 -5.28 9.75 -23.20
C LYS A 318 -5.11 8.57 -24.16
N LEU A 319 -5.13 7.35 -23.63
CA LEU A 319 -4.97 6.13 -24.42
C LEU A 319 -6.04 5.97 -25.50
N ASN A 320 -7.31 6.22 -25.17
CA ASN A 320 -8.40 6.08 -26.14
C ASN A 320 -8.27 7.05 -27.33
N LYS A 321 -7.68 8.24 -27.13
CA LYS A 321 -7.43 9.19 -28.22
C LYS A 321 -6.31 8.70 -29.14
N PHE A 322 -5.28 8.07 -28.59
CA PHE A 322 -4.21 7.43 -29.36
C PHE A 322 -4.74 6.21 -30.15
N LEU A 323 -5.52 5.36 -29.50
CA LEU A 323 -6.10 4.19 -30.16
C LEU A 323 -7.12 4.58 -31.25
N GLY A 324 -7.89 5.64 -31.04
CA GLY A 324 -8.73 6.23 -32.09
C GLY A 324 -7.91 6.78 -33.28
N TYR A 325 -6.71 7.30 -33.04
CA TYR A 325 -5.79 7.66 -34.12
C TYR A 325 -5.28 6.42 -34.88
N ALA A 326 -4.88 5.37 -34.17
CA ALA A 326 -4.45 4.11 -34.78
C ALA A 326 -5.59 3.40 -35.56
N GLU A 327 -6.82 3.51 -35.08
CA GLU A 327 -8.02 3.05 -35.78
C GLU A 327 -8.30 3.87 -37.05
N SER A 328 -8.13 5.20 -36.99
CA SER A 328 -8.25 6.07 -38.18
C SER A 328 -7.22 5.76 -39.27
N LYS A 329 -6.08 5.16 -38.87
CA LYS A 329 -5.03 4.67 -39.76
C LYS A 329 -5.28 3.26 -40.27
N GLY A 330 -6.35 2.59 -39.84
CA GLY A 330 -6.69 1.23 -40.27
C GLY A 330 -5.82 0.13 -39.65
N LEU A 331 -5.06 0.43 -38.59
CA LEU A 331 -4.18 -0.56 -37.94
C LEU A 331 -4.95 -1.53 -37.04
N ILE A 332 -5.96 -1.00 -36.36
CA ILE A 332 -6.72 -1.68 -35.31
C ILE A 332 -8.21 -1.32 -35.39
N GLU A 333 -9.05 -2.17 -34.82
CA GLU A 333 -10.49 -1.91 -34.63
C GLU A 333 -10.82 -2.08 -33.15
N VAL A 334 -11.35 -1.03 -32.52
CA VAL A 334 -11.68 -1.00 -31.10
C VAL A 334 -13.19 -0.90 -30.94
N LYS A 335 -13.77 -1.72 -30.05
CA LYS A 335 -15.20 -1.69 -29.72
C LYS A 335 -15.44 -1.74 -28.23
N GLU A 336 -16.47 -1.04 -27.80
CA GLU A 336 -17.01 -1.15 -26.44
C GLU A 336 -17.66 -2.52 -26.26
N THR A 337 -17.09 -3.37 -25.40
CA THR A 337 -17.56 -4.75 -25.18
C THR A 337 -18.47 -4.84 -23.94
N SER A 338 -18.21 -4.02 -22.93
CA SER A 338 -19.02 -3.82 -21.73
C SER A 338 -19.11 -2.32 -21.40
N ARG A 339 -20.07 -1.89 -20.57
CA ARG A 339 -20.32 -0.45 -20.30
C ARG A 339 -19.03 0.27 -19.88
N GLY A 340 -18.51 1.13 -20.75
CA GLY A 340 -17.31 1.94 -20.53
C GLY A 340 -15.97 1.24 -20.81
N VAL A 341 -15.95 0.01 -21.32
CA VAL A 341 -14.72 -0.75 -21.55
C VAL A 341 -14.48 -1.00 -23.04
N ASP A 342 -13.48 -0.30 -23.56
CA ASP A 342 -12.98 -0.46 -24.91
C ASP A 342 -12.07 -1.70 -25.02
N SER A 343 -12.34 -2.54 -26.02
CA SER A 343 -11.54 -3.73 -26.35
C SER A 343 -11.10 -3.71 -27.81
N LEU A 344 -9.85 -4.08 -28.06
CA LEU A 344 -9.32 -4.39 -29.37
C LEU A 344 -9.99 -5.67 -29.89
N VAL A 345 -10.71 -5.57 -31.00
CA VAL A 345 -11.45 -6.69 -31.62
C VAL A 345 -10.73 -7.24 -32.84
N LYS A 346 -10.00 -6.37 -33.56
CA LYS A 346 -9.28 -6.75 -34.78
C LYS A 346 -8.02 -5.90 -34.94
N PHE A 347 -7.01 -6.47 -35.58
CA PHE A 347 -5.83 -5.74 -36.04
C PHE A 347 -5.41 -6.26 -37.42
N ASP A 348 -4.81 -5.41 -38.25
CA ASP A 348 -4.31 -5.79 -39.57
C ASP A 348 -2.78 -5.98 -39.56
N ARG A 349 -2.34 -7.23 -39.38
CA ARG A 349 -0.91 -7.59 -39.40
C ARG A 349 -0.23 -7.37 -40.75
N ARG A 350 -0.98 -7.23 -41.85
CA ARG A 350 -0.43 -7.04 -43.21
C ARG A 350 -0.29 -5.56 -43.58
N HIS A 351 -0.66 -4.64 -42.69
CA HIS A 351 -0.54 -3.21 -42.93
C HIS A 351 0.92 -2.80 -43.20
N ASN A 352 1.14 -1.97 -44.24
CA ASN A 352 2.47 -1.58 -44.71
C ASN A 352 3.34 -0.95 -43.61
N GLU A 353 2.73 -0.19 -42.70
CA GLU A 353 3.44 0.45 -41.58
C GLU A 353 3.91 -0.53 -40.50
N ILE A 354 3.21 -1.66 -40.30
CA ILE A 354 3.64 -2.72 -39.36
C ILE A 354 4.79 -3.52 -39.97
N ASN A 355 4.74 -3.78 -41.28
CA ASN A 355 5.79 -4.52 -41.96
C ASN A 355 7.10 -3.72 -42.05
N ASN A 356 7.01 -2.41 -42.29
CA ASN A 356 8.16 -1.52 -42.41
C ASN A 356 8.66 -0.92 -41.08
N SER A 357 8.01 -1.24 -39.94
CA SER A 357 8.47 -0.73 -38.65
C SER A 357 9.83 -1.32 -38.24
N PRO A 358 10.80 -0.48 -37.80
CA PRO A 358 12.07 -0.95 -37.28
C PRO A 358 11.85 -1.76 -36.00
N ARG A 359 12.61 -2.84 -35.81
CA ARG A 359 12.60 -3.60 -34.55
C ARG A 359 13.43 -2.86 -33.52
N PHE A 360 12.95 -2.76 -32.28
CA PHE A 360 13.79 -2.33 -31.17
C PHE A 360 14.89 -3.38 -30.94
N ALA A 361 16.13 -2.92 -30.69
CA ALA A 361 17.34 -3.75 -30.63
C ALA A 361 17.40 -4.73 -29.42
N THR A 362 16.31 -4.90 -28.68
CA THR A 362 16.23 -5.74 -27.48
C THR A 362 15.90 -7.20 -27.78
N ASP A 363 15.56 -7.54 -29.02
CA ASP A 363 15.52 -8.94 -29.47
C ASP A 363 16.96 -9.38 -29.82
N LYS A 364 17.81 -9.58 -28.79
CA LYS A 364 18.96 -10.48 -28.94
C LYS A 364 18.43 -11.91 -28.94
N GLU A 365 18.93 -12.64 -29.94
CA GLU A 365 18.68 -14.05 -30.28
C GLU A 365 18.69 -15.03 -29.10
#